data_AF-A0A967HZ56-F1
#
_entry.id   AF-A0A967HZ56-F1
#
_cell.length_a   1.000
_cell.length_b   1.000
_cell.length_c   1.000
_cell.angle_alpha   90.00
_cell.angle_beta   90.00
_cell.angle_gamma   90.00
#
_symmetry.space_group_name_H-M   'P 1'
#
loop_
_entity.id
_entity.type
_entity.pdbx_description
1 polymer ?
#
loop_
_entity_poly.entity_id
_entity_poly.type
_entity_poly.pdbx_seq_one_letter_code
_entity_poly.pdbx_strand_id
1 'polypeptide(L)'
;MSDLSKKGRGIYQDPGEIDPSLWSELQSKNVSEVCAHASVRYDEIQGCYQVPFLHQTYGCYPESRLIECIGDDGSKRLSFQFYLVLLTYLLRAQPIGLTGRMVTGSEIKGGDFFFRGPHALFTRPLEKRFGHDAETFLEVGLRLGGGETDFGDVSFRLWPLP
;
A
#
# COMPACT_ATOMS: atom_id res chain seq x y z
N MET A 1 -16.95 -28.65 17.93
CA MET A 1 -17.27 -28.84 16.50
C MET A 1 -16.38 -27.91 15.70
N SER A 2 -15.23 -28.42 15.21
CA SER A 2 -14.32 -27.66 14.37
C SER A 2 -14.93 -27.54 12.97
N ASP A 3 -15.18 -26.32 12.53
CA ASP A 3 -15.63 -26.05 11.16
C ASP A 3 -14.54 -26.47 10.17
N LEU A 4 -14.84 -27.51 9.41
CA LEU A 4 -13.99 -28.14 8.39
C LEU A 4 -14.00 -27.37 7.05
N SER A 5 -14.53 -26.15 7.00
CA SER A 5 -14.64 -25.36 5.77
C SER A 5 -13.32 -24.68 5.30
N LYS A 6 -12.26 -24.65 6.12
CA LYS A 6 -10.96 -24.02 5.76
C LYS A 6 -9.98 -24.93 5.01
N LYS A 7 -10.45 -25.82 4.14
CA LYS A 7 -9.56 -26.64 3.30
C LYS A 7 -9.29 -25.92 1.98
N GLY A 8 -8.19 -25.15 1.92
CA GLY A 8 -7.61 -24.66 0.67
C GLY A 8 -7.38 -23.15 0.52
N ARG A 9 -7.72 -22.32 1.52
CA ARG A 9 -7.31 -20.90 1.49
C ARG A 9 -5.84 -20.80 1.88
N GLY A 10 -5.01 -20.26 0.99
CA GLY A 10 -3.65 -19.85 1.35
C GLY A 10 -3.70 -18.85 2.50
N ILE A 11 -2.76 -18.96 3.43
CA ILE A 11 -2.57 -17.99 4.50
C ILE A 11 -2.23 -16.61 3.92
N TYR A 12 -2.65 -15.54 4.61
CA TYR A 12 -2.35 -14.14 4.24
C TYR A 12 -2.95 -13.71 2.90
N GLN A 13 -4.20 -14.10 2.66
CA GLN A 13 -4.97 -13.73 1.47
C GLN A 13 -6.16 -12.84 1.81
N ASP A 14 -6.74 -13.04 3.00
CA ASP A 14 -7.96 -12.37 3.43
C ASP A 14 -7.62 -11.22 4.39
N PRO A 15 -8.12 -9.99 4.19
CA PRO A 15 -7.98 -8.91 5.17
C PRO A 15 -8.43 -9.27 6.60
N GLY A 16 -9.35 -10.23 6.75
CA GLY A 16 -9.75 -10.75 8.07
C GLY A 16 -8.66 -11.51 8.82
N GLU A 17 -7.53 -11.84 8.16
CA GLU A 17 -6.35 -12.47 8.77
C GLU A 17 -5.34 -11.46 9.32
N ILE A 18 -5.59 -10.15 9.17
CA ILE A 18 -4.76 -9.10 9.78
C ILE A 18 -4.72 -9.29 11.30
N ASP A 19 -3.52 -9.23 11.87
CA ASP A 19 -3.32 -9.34 13.31
C ASP A 19 -4.14 -8.25 14.03
N PRO A 20 -5.09 -8.62 14.91
CA PRO A 20 -5.90 -7.67 15.66
C PRO A 20 -5.09 -6.64 16.46
N SER A 21 -3.84 -6.95 16.82
CA SER A 21 -2.97 -6.03 17.55
C SER A 21 -2.64 -4.76 16.75
N LEU A 22 -2.56 -4.82 15.41
CA LEU A 22 -2.32 -3.62 14.59
C LEU A 22 -3.48 -2.63 14.68
N TRP A 23 -4.72 -3.14 14.71
CA TRP A 23 -5.92 -2.32 14.88
C TRP A 23 -5.98 -1.72 16.28
N SER A 24 -5.78 -2.54 17.31
CA SER A 24 -5.77 -2.09 18.70
C SER A 24 -4.67 -1.04 18.94
N GLU A 25 -3.49 -1.22 18.34
CA GLU A 25 -2.41 -0.24 18.42
C GLU A 25 -2.82 1.08 17.77
N LEU A 26 -3.40 1.04 16.57
CA LEU A 26 -3.85 2.24 15.87
C LEU A 26 -4.95 2.99 16.64
N GLN A 27 -5.91 2.25 17.22
CA GLN A 27 -6.96 2.81 18.08
C GLN A 27 -6.40 3.49 19.34
N SER A 28 -5.28 2.99 19.87
CA SER A 28 -4.64 3.55 21.07
C SER A 28 -3.80 4.81 20.80
N LYS A 29 -3.48 5.10 19.53
CA LYS A 29 -2.64 6.25 19.16
C LYS A 29 -3.45 7.55 19.18
N ASN A 30 -2.74 8.65 19.42
CA ASN A 30 -3.30 9.98 19.25
C ASN A 30 -3.54 10.25 17.74
N VAL A 31 -4.78 10.55 17.37
CA VAL A 31 -5.18 10.80 15.96
C VAL A 31 -4.36 11.90 15.32
N SER A 32 -4.14 13.02 16.02
CA SER A 32 -3.40 14.16 15.49
C SER A 32 -1.93 13.82 15.23
N GLU A 33 -1.30 13.02 16.10
CA GLU A 33 0.07 12.54 15.88
C GLU A 33 0.16 11.62 14.65
N VAL A 34 -0.77 10.67 14.51
CA VAL A 34 -0.83 9.77 13.35
C VAL A 34 -0.98 10.58 12.06
N CYS A 35 -1.92 11.53 12.04
CA CYS A 35 -2.14 12.40 10.89
C CYS A 35 -0.90 13.23 10.54
N ALA A 36 -0.23 13.81 11.53
CA ALA A 36 0.99 14.59 11.31
C ALA A 36 2.14 13.75 10.78
N HIS A 37 2.32 12.54 11.31
CA HIS A 37 3.41 11.65 10.91
C HIS A 37 3.21 11.02 9.52
N ALA A 38 1.99 10.60 9.22
CA ALA A 38 1.64 9.95 7.96
C ALA A 38 1.21 10.94 6.87
N SER A 39 1.17 12.25 7.16
CA SER A 39 0.67 13.29 6.25
C SER A 39 -0.72 12.97 5.69
N VAL A 40 -1.61 12.48 6.57
CA VAL A 40 -3.00 12.11 6.24
C VAL A 40 -4.01 12.95 7.02
N ARG A 41 -5.28 12.86 6.63
CA ARG A 41 -6.39 13.50 7.35
C ARG A 41 -7.21 12.47 8.11
N TYR A 42 -7.83 12.89 9.19
CA TYR A 42 -8.85 12.11 9.88
C TYR A 42 -10.22 12.76 9.65
N ASP A 43 -11.20 11.95 9.25
CA ASP A 43 -12.58 12.35 9.15
C ASP A 43 -13.29 11.99 10.46
N GLU A 44 -13.55 13.00 11.28
CA GLU A 44 -14.22 12.84 12.58
C GLU A 44 -15.68 12.38 12.45
N ILE A 45 -16.33 12.67 11.32
CA ILE A 45 -17.74 12.30 11.09
C ILE A 45 -17.82 10.82 10.74
N GLN A 46 -16.90 10.36 9.88
CA GLN A 46 -16.84 8.95 9.44
C GLN A 46 -16.00 8.07 10.38
N GLY A 47 -15.19 8.65 11.26
CA GLY A 47 -14.31 7.94 12.18
C GLY A 47 -13.15 7.22 11.48
N CYS A 48 -12.60 7.80 10.40
CA CYS A 48 -11.62 7.13 9.56
C CYS A 48 -10.41 7.99 9.19
N TYR A 49 -9.26 7.35 9.01
CA TYR A 49 -8.10 7.98 8.38
C TYR A 49 -8.27 7.96 6.86
N GLN A 50 -8.22 9.12 6.23
CA GLN A 50 -8.23 9.28 4.77
C GLN A 50 -6.80 9.19 4.25
N VAL A 51 -6.44 8.03 3.71
CA VAL A 51 -5.09 7.71 3.24
C VAL A 51 -5.04 7.77 1.71
N PRO A 52 -4.38 8.78 1.12
CA PRO A 52 -4.08 8.77 -0.31
C PRO A 52 -3.19 7.57 -0.63
N PHE A 53 -3.57 6.81 -1.66
CA PHE A 53 -2.73 5.80 -2.24
C PHE A 53 -2.77 5.85 -3.77
N LEU A 54 -1.62 6.17 -4.39
CA LEU A 54 -1.54 6.53 -5.81
C LEU A 54 -2.55 7.65 -6.16
N HIS A 55 -3.49 7.41 -7.06
CA HIS A 55 -4.50 8.37 -7.52
C HIS A 55 -5.87 8.20 -6.84
N GLN A 56 -5.95 7.41 -5.75
CA GLN A 56 -7.18 7.11 -5.02
C GLN A 56 -7.01 7.44 -3.54
N THR A 57 -8.12 7.60 -2.83
CA THR A 57 -8.13 7.82 -1.38
C THR A 57 -8.88 6.67 -0.71
N TYR A 58 -8.29 6.13 0.35
CA TYR A 58 -8.85 5.01 1.10
C TYR A 58 -9.22 5.46 2.52
N GLY A 59 -10.39 5.05 2.98
CA GLY A 59 -10.82 5.21 4.36
C GLY A 59 -10.34 4.02 5.18
N CYS A 60 -9.51 4.25 6.19
CA CYS A 60 -9.12 3.25 7.17
C CYS A 60 -9.91 3.48 8.47
N TYR A 61 -10.80 2.56 8.79
CA TYR A 61 -11.73 2.62 9.91
C TYR A 61 -11.27 1.67 11.03
N PRO A 62 -10.62 2.18 12.08
CA PRO A 62 -10.03 1.31 13.12
C PRO A 62 -11.08 0.52 13.92
N GLU A 63 -12.23 1.15 14.20
CA GLU A 63 -13.32 0.56 14.97
C GLU A 63 -13.93 -0.67 14.30
N SER A 64 -14.21 -0.57 12.99
CA SER A 64 -14.79 -1.66 12.19
C SER A 64 -13.74 -2.58 11.57
N ARG A 65 -12.45 -2.27 11.73
CA ARG A 65 -11.31 -3.00 11.14
C ARG A 65 -11.43 -3.15 9.62
N LEU A 66 -11.87 -2.08 8.98
CA LEU A 66 -12.18 -2.02 7.56
C LEU A 66 -11.31 -0.97 6.87
N ILE A 67 -10.88 -1.31 5.67
CA ILE A 67 -10.34 -0.37 4.69
C ILE A 67 -11.14 -0.52 3.40
N GLU A 68 -11.54 0.62 2.84
CA GLU A 68 -12.28 0.71 1.59
C GLU A 68 -11.83 1.93 0.78
N CYS A 69 -12.09 1.91 -0.53
CA CYS A 69 -11.84 3.05 -1.39
C CYS A 69 -12.99 4.06 -1.23
N ILE A 70 -12.65 5.34 -0.99
CA ILE A 70 -13.66 6.40 -0.87
C ILE A 70 -14.15 6.77 -2.27
N GLY A 71 -15.47 6.75 -2.46
CA GLY A 71 -16.10 7.10 -3.75
C GLY A 71 -16.18 5.94 -4.75
N ASP A 72 -15.81 4.73 -4.35
CA ASP A 72 -16.11 3.49 -5.08
C ASP A 72 -17.35 2.82 -4.48
N ASP A 73 -18.04 1.97 -5.24
CA ASP A 73 -19.24 1.27 -4.77
C ASP A 73 -18.94 0.07 -3.84
N GLY A 74 -17.70 -0.08 -3.41
CA GLY A 74 -17.23 -1.17 -2.57
C GLY A 74 -17.08 -2.51 -3.32
N SER A 75 -17.23 -2.54 -4.65
CA SER A 75 -17.14 -3.78 -5.44
C SER A 75 -15.76 -4.43 -5.43
N LYS A 76 -14.70 -3.64 -5.22
CA LYS A 76 -13.33 -4.15 -5.16
C LYS A 76 -12.93 -4.60 -3.77
N ARG A 77 -12.84 -5.92 -3.61
CA ARG A 77 -12.22 -6.52 -2.43
C ARG A 77 -10.71 -6.24 -2.42
N LEU A 78 -10.25 -5.49 -1.42
CA LEU A 78 -8.84 -5.23 -1.18
C LEU A 78 -8.13 -6.47 -0.60
N SER A 79 -6.83 -6.60 -0.86
CA SER A 79 -6.04 -7.74 -0.41
C SER A 79 -5.54 -7.58 1.03
N PHE A 80 -5.17 -8.70 1.65
CA PHE A 80 -4.45 -8.71 2.92
C PHE A 80 -3.20 -7.81 2.88
N GLN A 81 -2.39 -7.91 1.82
CA GLN A 81 -1.16 -7.12 1.68
C GLN A 81 -1.46 -5.63 1.64
N PHE A 82 -2.55 -5.22 1.00
CA PHE A 82 -2.95 -3.82 0.94
C PHE A 82 -3.32 -3.28 2.34
N TYR A 83 -4.09 -4.06 3.11
CA TYR A 83 -4.39 -3.72 4.51
C TYR A 83 -3.12 -3.58 5.34
N LEU A 84 -2.22 -4.55 5.21
CA LEU A 84 -0.95 -4.55 5.96
C LEU A 84 -0.12 -3.31 5.63
N VAL A 85 -0.02 -2.91 4.35
CA VAL A 85 0.72 -1.72 3.92
C VAL A 85 0.13 -0.45 4.55
N LEU A 86 -1.19 -0.23 4.43
CA LEU A 86 -1.80 1.01 4.95
C LEU A 86 -1.76 1.09 6.48
N LEU A 87 -2.02 -0.02 7.18
CA LEU A 87 -1.92 -0.05 8.64
C LEU A 87 -0.49 0.18 9.10
N THR A 88 0.48 -0.48 8.47
CA THR A 88 1.90 -0.29 8.81
C THR A 88 2.32 1.15 8.56
N TYR A 89 1.86 1.77 7.45
CA TYR A 89 2.13 3.16 7.17
C TYR A 89 1.59 4.09 8.26
N LEU A 90 0.30 3.99 8.61
CA LEU A 90 -0.32 4.80 9.68
C LEU A 90 0.37 4.61 11.04
N LEU A 91 0.80 3.39 11.35
CA LEU A 91 1.44 3.07 12.63
C LEU A 91 2.91 3.52 12.73
N ARG A 92 3.62 3.53 11.60
CA ARG A 92 5.09 3.60 11.57
C ARG A 92 5.65 4.82 10.86
N ALA A 93 4.86 5.54 10.07
CA ALA A 93 5.29 6.79 9.45
C ALA A 93 5.89 7.73 10.49
N GLN A 94 6.86 8.52 10.06
CA GLN A 94 7.60 9.46 10.88
C GLN A 94 7.51 10.84 10.22
N PRO A 95 7.55 11.94 10.98
CA PRO A 95 7.48 13.30 10.45
C PRO A 95 8.84 13.71 9.85
N ILE A 96 9.37 12.91 8.93
CA ILE A 96 10.68 13.06 8.29
C ILE A 96 10.46 12.97 6.77
N GLY A 97 10.90 13.99 6.05
CA GLY A 97 10.78 14.02 4.59
C GLY A 97 11.67 12.98 3.89
N LEU A 98 11.29 12.64 2.66
CA LEU A 98 12.10 11.79 1.79
C LEU A 98 13.42 12.48 1.44
N THR A 99 14.53 11.73 1.46
CA THR A 99 15.85 12.24 1.04
C THR A 99 15.97 12.42 -0.48
N GLY A 100 15.03 11.87 -1.25
CA GLY A 100 15.06 11.84 -2.71
C GLY A 100 16.03 10.83 -3.32
N ARG A 101 16.87 10.17 -2.50
CA ARG A 101 17.79 9.12 -2.96
C ARG A 101 17.01 7.83 -3.24
N MET A 102 17.12 7.33 -4.47
CA MET A 102 16.65 5.99 -4.84
C MET A 102 17.58 4.94 -4.25
N VAL A 103 17.01 3.86 -3.73
CA VAL A 103 17.74 2.69 -3.23
C VAL A 103 17.19 1.44 -3.91
N THR A 104 18.08 0.48 -4.15
CA THR A 104 17.74 -0.85 -4.67
C THR A 104 17.28 -1.77 -3.55
N GLY A 105 16.65 -2.89 -3.89
CA GLY A 105 16.24 -3.89 -2.90
C GLY A 105 17.39 -4.40 -2.03
N SER A 106 18.60 -4.52 -2.58
CA SER A 106 19.81 -4.95 -1.85
C SER A 106 20.30 -3.94 -0.81
N GLU A 107 20.03 -2.65 -0.99
CA GLU A 107 20.44 -1.61 -0.04
C GLU A 107 19.53 -1.57 1.21
N ILE A 108 18.38 -2.24 1.18
CA ILE A 108 17.51 -2.41 2.33
C ILE A 108 18.09 -3.47 3.26
N LYS A 109 18.09 -3.23 4.57
CA LYS A 109 18.58 -4.19 5.56
C LYS A 109 17.89 -5.56 5.40
N GLY A 110 18.68 -6.59 5.05
CA GLY A 110 18.19 -7.95 4.78
C GLY A 110 17.64 -8.17 3.36
N GLY A 111 17.56 -7.12 2.54
CA GLY A 111 16.99 -7.12 1.20
C GLY A 111 17.80 -7.91 0.18
N ASP A 112 19.12 -8.04 0.38
CA ASP A 112 20.00 -8.90 -0.43
C ASP A 112 19.49 -10.33 -0.55
N PHE A 113 18.89 -10.88 0.53
CA PHE A 113 18.33 -12.23 0.55
C PHE A 113 16.83 -12.22 0.32
N PHE A 114 16.13 -11.17 0.74
CA PHE A 114 14.68 -11.11 0.64
C PHE A 114 14.19 -10.97 -0.80
N PHE A 115 14.72 -10.06 -1.62
CA PHE A 115 14.15 -9.80 -2.96
C PHE A 115 14.61 -10.79 -4.06
N ARG A 116 14.81 -12.06 -3.71
CA ARG A 116 15.27 -13.12 -4.63
C ARG A 116 14.32 -14.32 -4.64
N GLY A 117 14.37 -15.12 -5.71
CA GLY A 117 13.61 -16.37 -5.83
C GLY A 117 12.10 -16.13 -5.69
N PRO A 118 11.40 -16.80 -4.75
CA PRO A 118 9.95 -16.62 -4.53
C PRO A 118 9.51 -15.19 -4.20
N HIS A 119 10.45 -14.35 -3.74
CA HIS A 119 10.22 -12.97 -3.32
C HIS A 119 10.83 -11.95 -4.30
N ALA A 120 11.25 -12.39 -5.49
CA ALA A 120 11.64 -11.48 -6.55
C ALA A 120 10.48 -10.52 -6.88
N LEU A 121 10.81 -9.28 -7.23
CA LEU A 121 9.80 -8.30 -7.63
C LEU A 121 8.97 -8.84 -8.79
N PHE A 122 7.65 -8.68 -8.69
CA PHE A 122 6.70 -9.26 -9.63
C PHE A 122 6.55 -8.39 -10.89
N THR A 123 7.64 -8.22 -11.65
CA THR A 123 7.69 -7.34 -12.84
C THR A 123 7.14 -8.00 -14.10
N ARG A 124 7.08 -9.33 -14.16
CA ARG A 124 6.67 -10.08 -15.37
C ARG A 124 5.31 -9.64 -15.96
N PRO A 125 4.26 -9.37 -15.18
CA PRO A 125 3.00 -8.86 -15.76
C PRO A 125 3.15 -7.49 -16.40
N LEU A 126 3.99 -6.62 -15.83
CA LEU A 126 4.28 -5.30 -16.39
C LEU A 126 5.05 -5.46 -17.71
N GLU A 127 6.09 -6.30 -17.74
CA GLU A 127 6.85 -6.62 -18.95
C GLU A 127 5.94 -7.18 -20.05
N LYS A 128 5.06 -8.13 -19.71
CA LYS A 128 4.10 -8.69 -20.66
C LYS A 128 3.12 -7.65 -21.20
N ARG A 129 2.73 -6.67 -20.38
CA ARG A 129 1.76 -5.64 -20.76
C ARG A 129 2.39 -4.50 -21.57
N PHE A 130 3.62 -4.10 -21.23
CA PHE A 130 4.24 -2.84 -21.65
C PHE A 130 5.59 -3.00 -22.35
N GLY A 131 6.18 -4.20 -22.42
CA GLY A 131 7.54 -4.41 -22.90
C GLY A 131 7.82 -4.00 -24.35
N HIS A 132 6.77 -3.71 -25.13
CA HIS A 132 6.86 -3.18 -26.49
C HIS A 132 6.01 -1.92 -26.70
N ASP A 133 5.57 -1.27 -25.61
CA ASP A 133 4.63 -0.15 -25.63
C ASP A 133 5.01 0.88 -24.55
N ALA A 134 6.10 1.62 -24.83
CA ALA A 134 6.68 2.59 -23.92
C ALA A 134 5.76 3.81 -23.72
N GLU A 135 4.99 4.19 -24.73
CA GLU A 135 4.03 5.29 -24.66
C GLU A 135 2.92 4.98 -23.65
N THR A 136 2.28 3.81 -23.77
CA THR A 136 1.22 3.41 -22.82
C THR A 136 1.80 3.18 -21.42
N PHE A 137 3.04 2.69 -21.30
CA PHE A 137 3.71 2.56 -20.02
C PHE A 137 3.82 3.91 -19.29
N LEU A 138 4.29 4.95 -20.00
CA LEU A 138 4.41 6.30 -19.45
C LEU A 138 3.03 6.89 -19.14
N GLU A 139 2.07 6.81 -20.07
CA GLU A 139 0.73 7.35 -19.89
C GLU A 139 0.07 6.81 -18.63
N VAL A 140 0.14 5.48 -18.42
CA VAL A 140 -0.40 4.84 -17.22
C VAL A 140 0.35 5.30 -15.98
N GLY A 141 1.68 5.36 -16.01
CA GLY A 141 2.48 5.85 -14.88
C GLY A 141 2.10 7.26 -14.43
N LEU A 142 1.94 8.18 -15.38
CA LEU A 142 1.52 9.56 -15.12
C LEU A 142 0.08 9.63 -14.60
N ARG A 143 -0.84 8.84 -15.16
CA ARG A 143 -2.23 8.73 -14.67
C ARG A 143 -2.33 8.20 -13.24
N LEU A 144 -1.35 7.41 -12.79
CA LEU A 144 -1.24 6.96 -11.41
C LEU A 144 -0.66 8.02 -10.45
N GLY A 145 -0.38 9.24 -10.93
CA GLY A 145 0.25 10.32 -10.15
C GLY A 145 1.77 10.28 -10.18
N GLY A 146 2.36 9.54 -11.12
CA GLY A 146 3.81 9.49 -11.27
C GLY A 146 4.41 10.71 -11.95
N GLY A 147 5.73 10.85 -11.83
CA GLY A 147 6.53 11.83 -12.55
C GLY A 147 7.58 11.14 -13.40
N GLU A 148 7.73 11.58 -14.66
CA GLU A 148 8.74 11.05 -15.58
C GLU A 148 10.16 11.22 -15.04
N THR A 149 11.05 10.29 -15.40
CA THR A 149 12.46 10.29 -15.03
C THR A 149 13.35 9.96 -16.21
N ASP A 150 14.63 10.32 -16.10
CA ASP A 150 15.62 10.17 -17.17
C ASP A 150 16.41 8.84 -17.03
N PHE A 151 15.70 7.71 -17.09
CA PHE A 151 16.28 6.37 -17.10
C PHE A 151 15.74 5.52 -18.26
N GLY A 152 16.65 4.85 -18.98
CA GLY A 152 16.29 3.99 -20.11
C GLY A 152 15.59 4.77 -21.24
N ASP A 153 14.77 4.09 -22.03
CA ASP A 153 13.97 4.73 -23.08
C ASP A 153 12.79 5.53 -22.51
N VAL A 154 12.16 5.01 -21.46
CA VAL A 154 11.05 5.61 -20.72
C VAL A 154 11.11 5.15 -19.27
N SER A 155 10.91 6.06 -18.33
CA SER A 155 10.75 5.73 -16.92
C SER A 155 9.92 6.77 -16.16
N PHE A 156 9.36 6.35 -15.02
CA PHE A 156 8.67 7.25 -14.12
C PHE A 156 8.84 6.79 -12.66
N ARG A 157 8.65 7.73 -11.75
CA ARG A 157 8.62 7.51 -10.30
C ARG A 157 7.20 7.67 -9.79
N LEU A 158 6.79 6.76 -8.90
CA LEU A 158 5.53 6.86 -8.17
C LEU A 158 5.79 7.23 -6.71
N TRP A 159 4.83 7.93 -6.11
CA TRP A 159 4.71 8.14 -4.68
C TRP A 159 3.41 7.52 -4.22
N PRO A 160 3.38 6.20 -3.96
CA PRO A 160 2.15 5.50 -3.65
C PRO A 160 1.53 5.94 -2.34
N LEU A 161 2.28 6.57 -1.44
CA LEU A 161 1.82 7.11 -0.16
C LEU A 161 2.34 8.56 -0.05
N PRO A 162 1.71 9.42 0.79
CA PRO A 162 2.07 10.83 0.96
C PRO A 162 3.53 11.09 1.40
#